data_AF-A0A068UUI8-F1
#
_entry.id   AF-A0A068UUI8-F1
#
_cell.length_a   1.000
_cell.length_b   1.000
_cell.length_c   1.000
_cell.angle_alpha   90.00
_cell.angle_beta   90.00
_cell.angle_gamma   90.00
#
_symmetry.space_group_name_H-M   'P 1'
#
loop_
_entity.id
_entity.type
_entity.pdbx_description
1 polymer ?
#
loop_
_entity_poly.entity_id
_entity_poly.type
_entity_poly.pdbx_seq_one_letter_code
_entity_poly.pdbx_strand_id
1 'polypeptide(L)'
;MAKGNSINTYDMNDPLYPLIRARDAPNIVDGFDSSTSAQLLKLKNIKKRKDSNTLIREQKTEGDVVAEAGAFGTVMLVPNLDGFSSLYPLPASLVNLGTNGSSGISKYMNSTRLSLDVKQRWLSTTQAPYISSLSSRGPNKINPHILKNCCIQLPIWNFHACPHATGAAAYVETFHPLWSPAAIKSALMTTGKRIQSKYPMGVNDSNNQNGLAFGAGNINPLKAIDPGLV
;
A
#
# COMPACT_ATOMS: atom_id res chain seq x y z
N MET A 1 -16.25 -13.67 -0.01
CA MET A 1 -14.95 -13.42 0.64
C MET A 1 -14.53 -11.99 0.32
N ALA A 2 -14.22 -11.18 1.34
CA ALA A 2 -13.63 -9.85 1.15
C ALA A 2 -12.10 -9.97 1.19
N LYS A 3 -11.41 -9.20 0.35
CA LYS A 3 -9.95 -9.11 0.35
C LYS A 3 -9.55 -7.73 0.83
N GLY A 4 -8.62 -7.68 1.77
CA GLY A 4 -8.02 -6.43 2.22
C GLY A 4 -6.50 -6.43 2.09
N ASN A 5 -5.91 -5.27 2.36
CA ASN A 5 -4.50 -5.00 2.23
C ASN A 5 -3.94 -4.41 3.53
N SER A 6 -2.88 -5.02 4.06
CA SER A 6 -2.13 -4.59 5.24
C SER A 6 -0.95 -5.53 5.47
N ILE A 7 0.03 -5.09 6.25
CA ILE A 7 1.09 -5.95 6.77
C ILE A 7 0.68 -6.38 8.17
N ASN A 8 0.34 -7.66 8.33
CA ASN A 8 0.02 -8.25 9.62
C ASN A 8 1.15 -9.19 10.05
N THR A 9 1.73 -8.91 11.20
CA THR A 9 2.74 -9.75 11.87
C THR A 9 2.16 -10.53 13.06
N TYR A 10 0.84 -10.45 13.26
CA TYR A 10 0.13 -11.05 14.37
C TYR A 10 -0.44 -12.41 13.99
N ASP A 11 -0.31 -13.38 14.89
CA ASP A 11 -0.90 -14.71 14.74
C ASP A 11 -2.41 -14.66 14.98
N MET A 12 -3.19 -15.16 14.02
CA MET A 12 -4.64 -15.26 14.13
C MET A 12 -5.05 -16.72 14.26
N ASN A 13 -5.09 -17.19 15.50
CA ASN A 13 -5.30 -18.60 15.84
C ASN A 13 -6.77 -18.97 16.09
N ASP A 14 -7.66 -17.99 16.28
CA ASP A 14 -9.07 -18.29 16.49
C ASP A 14 -9.76 -18.56 15.15
N PRO A 15 -10.69 -19.54 15.11
CA PRO A 15 -11.42 -19.85 13.88
C PRO A 15 -12.42 -18.76 13.50
N LEU A 16 -12.90 -17.97 14.47
CA LEU A 16 -13.92 -16.95 14.29
C LEU A 16 -13.69 -15.77 15.24
N TYR A 17 -13.67 -14.57 14.67
CA TYR A 17 -13.55 -13.33 15.42
C TYR A 17 -14.86 -12.54 15.37
N PRO A 18 -15.51 -12.22 16.50
CA PRO A 18 -16.70 -11.38 16.52
C PRO A 18 -16.47 -10.04 15.83
N LEU A 19 -17.41 -9.57 15.02
CA LEU A 19 -17.30 -8.31 14.27
C LEU A 19 -18.35 -7.31 14.75
N ILE A 20 -17.96 -6.06 15.02
CA ILE A 20 -18.89 -4.98 15.37
C ILE A 20 -18.58 -3.69 14.60
N ARG A 21 -19.60 -2.85 14.37
CA ARG A 21 -19.37 -1.48 13.87
C ARG A 21 -18.92 -0.59 15.01
N ALA A 22 -17.97 0.30 14.76
CA ALA A 22 -17.55 1.30 15.73
C ALA A 22 -18.72 2.12 16.31
N ARG A 23 -19.72 2.45 15.46
CA ARG A 23 -20.93 3.20 15.86
C ARG A 23 -21.83 2.48 16.88
N ASP A 24 -21.72 1.16 16.97
CA ASP A 24 -22.53 0.31 17.86
C ASP A 24 -21.80 0.04 19.19
N ALA A 25 -20.58 0.57 19.37
CA ALA A 25 -19.80 0.46 20.58
C ALA A 25 -19.38 1.83 21.18
N PRO A 26 -20.29 2.82 21.30
CA PRO A 26 -19.92 4.13 21.81
C PRO A 26 -19.50 4.09 23.28
N ASN A 27 -18.49 4.88 23.63
CA ASN A 27 -18.11 5.11 25.02
C ASN A 27 -19.02 6.16 25.68
N ILE A 28 -20.22 5.71 26.04
CA ILE A 28 -21.26 6.54 26.68
C ILE A 28 -20.79 7.10 28.03
N VAL A 29 -19.88 6.39 28.73
CA VAL A 29 -19.37 6.82 30.05
C VAL A 29 -18.57 8.11 29.95
N ASP A 30 -17.77 8.26 28.89
CA ASP A 30 -17.00 9.48 28.60
C ASP A 30 -17.79 10.47 27.73
N GLY A 31 -19.10 10.29 27.58
CA GLY A 31 -19.99 11.23 26.88
C GLY A 31 -20.03 11.09 25.36
N PHE A 32 -19.52 9.98 24.79
CA PHE A 32 -19.55 9.77 23.34
C PHE A 32 -20.83 9.07 22.88
N ASP A 33 -21.35 9.52 21.74
CA ASP A 33 -22.53 8.96 21.09
C ASP A 33 -22.16 8.07 19.88
N SER A 34 -23.16 7.43 19.28
CA SER A 34 -22.98 6.58 18.10
C SER A 34 -22.49 7.34 16.87
N SER A 35 -22.79 8.64 16.76
CA SER A 35 -22.35 9.47 15.64
C SER A 35 -20.84 9.74 15.72
N THR A 36 -20.37 10.19 16.89
CA THR A 36 -18.96 10.48 17.16
C THR A 36 -18.11 9.21 17.07
N SER A 37 -18.63 8.10 17.59
CA SER A 37 -17.98 6.78 17.51
C SER A 37 -17.94 6.21 16.11
N ALA A 38 -18.81 6.65 15.19
CA ALA A 38 -18.74 6.27 13.78
C ALA A 38 -17.61 6.99 13.02
N GLN A 39 -17.22 8.18 13.49
CA GLN A 39 -16.22 9.02 12.86
C GLN A 39 -14.80 8.80 13.43
N LEU A 40 -14.70 8.30 14.67
CA LEU A 40 -13.43 7.94 15.32
C LEU A 40 -12.38 9.06 15.33
N LEU A 41 -12.85 10.30 15.50
CA LEU A 41 -12.02 11.51 15.46
C LEU A 41 -11.20 11.76 16.73
N LYS A 42 -11.38 10.95 17.78
CA LYS A 42 -10.77 11.14 19.12
C LYS A 42 -10.48 9.79 19.78
N LEU A 43 -9.43 9.77 20.60
CA LEU A 43 -9.14 8.66 21.52
C LEU A 43 -10.29 8.46 22.51
N LYS A 44 -10.47 7.23 23.01
CA LYS A 44 -11.56 6.81 23.93
C LYS A 44 -12.99 6.88 23.38
N ASN A 45 -13.20 7.16 22.10
CA ASN A 45 -14.54 7.19 21.52
C ASN A 45 -15.29 5.85 21.62
N ILE A 46 -14.55 4.73 21.59
CA ILE A 46 -15.11 3.38 21.64
C ILE A 46 -14.96 2.81 23.06
N LYS A 47 -16.03 2.15 23.55
CA LYS A 47 -16.01 1.51 24.86
C LYS A 47 -15.10 0.27 24.86
N LYS A 48 -14.30 0.14 25.93
CA LYS A 48 -13.48 -1.07 26.15
C LYS A 48 -14.31 -2.34 26.05
N ARG A 49 -13.89 -3.27 25.19
CA ARG A 49 -14.57 -4.55 24.99
C ARG A 49 -14.19 -5.55 26.08
N LYS A 50 -15.17 -6.33 26.55
CA LYS A 50 -14.92 -7.46 27.46
C LYS A 50 -14.31 -8.65 26.72
N ASP A 51 -14.70 -8.83 25.46
CA ASP A 51 -14.22 -9.93 24.62
C ASP A 51 -12.97 -9.46 23.86
N SER A 52 -11.82 -10.02 24.23
CA SER A 52 -10.51 -9.68 23.67
C SER A 52 -10.36 -9.99 22.18
N ASN A 53 -11.27 -10.79 21.60
CA ASN A 53 -11.16 -11.31 20.23
C ASN A 53 -12.06 -10.54 19.24
N THR A 54 -12.62 -9.39 19.65
CA THR A 54 -13.52 -8.61 18.78
C THR A 54 -12.76 -7.82 17.72
N LEU A 55 -13.21 -7.90 16.46
CA LEU A 55 -12.83 -7.01 15.37
C LEU A 55 -13.77 -5.81 15.28
N ILE A 56 -13.22 -4.64 15.02
CA ILE A 56 -13.99 -3.41 14.80
C ILE A 56 -13.97 -3.05 13.32
N ARG A 57 -15.15 -2.83 12.72
CA ARG A 57 -15.28 -2.23 11.38
C ARG A 57 -15.36 -0.72 11.50
N GLU A 58 -14.49 -0.03 10.79
CA GLU A 58 -14.33 1.43 10.84
C GLU A 58 -13.95 2.06 9.48
N GLN A 59 -13.80 3.38 9.45
CA GLN A 59 -13.15 4.11 8.35
C GLN A 59 -11.62 4.03 8.53
N LYS A 60 -10.83 4.64 7.64
CA LYS A 60 -9.38 4.68 7.79
C LYS A 60 -8.99 5.41 9.09
N THR A 61 -8.23 4.75 9.95
CA THR A 61 -7.61 5.33 11.15
C THR A 61 -6.16 4.86 11.26
N GLU A 62 -5.43 5.30 12.28
CA GLU A 62 -4.09 4.79 12.60
C GLU A 62 -4.14 3.48 13.41
N GLY A 63 -5.34 3.03 13.80
CA GLY A 63 -5.56 1.85 14.63
C GLY A 63 -5.32 2.07 16.12
N ASP A 64 -4.79 3.22 16.52
CA ASP A 64 -4.59 3.67 17.90
C ASP A 64 -5.89 3.65 18.73
N VAL A 65 -6.96 4.26 18.21
CA VAL A 65 -8.27 4.32 18.88
C VAL A 65 -8.83 2.92 19.15
N VAL A 66 -8.63 2.00 18.20
CA VAL A 66 -9.14 0.62 18.30
C VAL A 66 -8.28 -0.23 19.23
N ALA A 67 -6.96 -0.03 19.23
CA ALA A 67 -6.04 -0.66 20.19
C ALA A 67 -6.39 -0.25 21.62
N GLU A 68 -6.58 1.04 21.88
CA GLU A 68 -6.94 1.54 23.22
C GLU A 68 -8.30 1.00 23.71
N ALA A 69 -9.24 0.77 22.79
CA ALA A 69 -10.53 0.15 23.11
C ALA A 69 -10.41 -1.34 23.47
N GLY A 70 -9.21 -1.94 23.42
CA GLY A 70 -8.97 -3.34 23.76
C GLY A 70 -9.63 -4.31 22.77
N ALA A 71 -9.79 -3.89 21.52
CA ALA A 71 -10.20 -4.79 20.45
C ALA A 71 -9.03 -5.66 19.99
N PHE A 72 -9.34 -6.82 19.40
CA PHE A 72 -8.33 -7.70 18.82
C PHE A 72 -7.72 -7.10 17.55
N GLY A 73 -8.59 -6.53 16.71
CA GLY A 73 -8.24 -6.22 15.34
C GLY A 73 -9.22 -5.23 14.70
N THR A 74 -8.90 -4.77 13.49
CA THR A 74 -9.75 -3.82 12.75
C THR A 74 -9.89 -4.15 11.27
N VAL A 75 -11.07 -3.88 10.74
CA VAL A 75 -11.37 -3.90 9.31
C VAL A 75 -11.74 -2.49 8.88
N MET A 76 -10.82 -1.83 8.20
CA MET A 76 -10.99 -0.44 7.75
C MET A 76 -11.55 -0.44 6.33
N LEU A 77 -12.68 0.22 6.09
CA LEU A 77 -13.14 0.46 4.74
C LEU A 77 -12.64 1.82 4.26
N VAL A 78 -11.91 1.83 3.15
CA VAL A 78 -11.28 3.06 2.64
C VAL A 78 -11.59 3.26 1.15
N PRO A 79 -11.83 4.50 0.70
CA PRO A 79 -11.99 4.79 -0.72
C PRO A 79 -10.62 4.76 -1.40
N ASN A 80 -10.56 4.19 -2.60
CA ASN A 80 -9.36 4.14 -3.44
C ASN A 80 -8.14 3.59 -2.71
N LEU A 81 -8.16 2.29 -2.42
CA LEU A 81 -6.96 1.62 -1.91
C LEU A 81 -5.82 1.70 -2.91
N ASP A 82 -4.74 2.34 -2.48
CA ASP A 82 -3.45 2.27 -3.16
C ASP A 82 -2.85 0.87 -3.02
N GLY A 83 -1.94 0.53 -3.93
CA GLY A 83 -1.20 -0.74 -3.93
C GLY A 83 -0.20 -0.92 -2.78
N PHE A 84 -0.27 -0.11 -1.74
CA PHE A 84 0.61 -0.13 -0.58
C PHE A 84 -0.05 -0.77 0.64
N SER A 85 0.75 -1.49 1.41
CA SER A 85 0.34 -2.14 2.66
C SER A 85 1.03 -1.42 3.82
N SER A 86 0.27 -1.04 4.85
CA SER A 86 0.80 -0.43 6.07
C SER A 86 0.82 -1.41 7.23
N LEU A 87 1.72 -1.17 8.19
CA LEU A 87 1.74 -1.84 9.49
C LEU A 87 0.81 -1.10 10.47
N TYR A 88 0.18 -1.83 11.37
CA TYR A 88 -0.70 -1.29 12.41
C TYR A 88 -0.35 -1.88 13.78
N PRO A 89 -0.68 -1.18 14.88
CA PRO A 89 -0.44 -1.64 16.26
C PRO A 89 -1.32 -2.84 16.67
N LEU A 90 -2.18 -3.32 15.78
CA LEU A 90 -3.05 -4.48 15.94
C LEU A 90 -3.31 -5.13 14.58
N PRO A 91 -3.78 -6.39 14.53
CA PRO A 91 -4.23 -7.03 13.30
C PRO A 91 -5.24 -6.16 12.55
N ALA A 92 -4.84 -5.60 11.41
CA ALA A 92 -5.65 -4.67 10.64
C ALA A 92 -5.84 -5.19 9.22
N SER A 93 -6.89 -4.78 8.54
CA SER A 93 -7.08 -5.07 7.12
C SER A 93 -7.87 -3.95 6.45
N LEU A 94 -7.27 -3.30 5.45
CA LEU A 94 -7.95 -2.25 4.71
C LEU A 94 -8.66 -2.86 3.52
N VAL A 95 -9.95 -2.59 3.34
CA VAL A 95 -10.76 -3.10 2.24
C VAL A 95 -11.27 -1.92 1.40
N ASN A 96 -11.12 -2.02 0.08
CA ASN A 96 -11.49 -0.95 -0.84
C ASN A 96 -13.01 -0.79 -0.90
N LEU A 97 -13.50 0.42 -0.66
CA LEU A 97 -14.91 0.79 -0.83
C LEU A 97 -15.35 0.65 -2.29
N GLY A 98 -16.63 0.36 -2.51
CA GLY A 98 -17.21 0.17 -3.84
C GLY A 98 -16.92 -1.19 -4.47
N THR A 99 -16.12 -2.04 -3.81
CA THR A 99 -15.90 -3.42 -4.26
C THR A 99 -16.95 -4.39 -3.72
N ASN A 100 -17.16 -5.52 -4.40
CA ASN A 100 -18.00 -6.61 -3.93
C ASN A 100 -17.64 -7.08 -2.51
N GLY A 101 -16.36 -7.01 -2.13
CA GLY A 101 -15.89 -7.31 -0.77
C GLY A 101 -16.47 -6.34 0.26
N SER A 102 -16.33 -5.03 0.03
CA SER A 102 -16.87 -3.99 0.93
C SER A 102 -18.41 -4.00 1.02
N SER A 103 -19.09 -4.26 -0.09
CA SER A 103 -20.54 -4.41 -0.14
C SER A 103 -20.99 -5.68 0.59
N GLY A 104 -20.23 -6.77 0.46
CA GLY A 104 -20.45 -8.02 1.18
C GLY A 104 -20.31 -7.85 2.69
N ILE A 105 -19.25 -7.17 3.15
CA ILE A 105 -19.08 -6.83 4.58
C ILE A 105 -20.25 -5.98 5.07
N SER A 106 -20.63 -4.94 4.33
CA SER A 106 -21.74 -4.05 4.72
C SER A 106 -23.07 -4.79 4.81
N LYS A 107 -23.37 -5.71 3.87
CA LYS A 107 -24.55 -6.58 3.93
C LYS A 107 -24.48 -7.54 5.11
N TYR A 108 -23.31 -8.12 5.37
CA TYR A 108 -23.09 -9.04 6.47
C TYR A 108 -23.31 -8.37 7.83
N MET A 109 -22.99 -7.08 7.98
CA MET A 109 -23.26 -6.31 9.20
C MET A 109 -24.75 -6.21 9.57
N ASN A 110 -25.66 -6.48 8.64
CA ASN A 110 -27.11 -6.50 8.90
C ASN A 110 -27.64 -7.92 9.19
N SER A 111 -26.76 -8.91 9.35
CA SER A 111 -27.13 -10.30 9.68
C SER A 111 -27.09 -10.57 11.18
N THR A 112 -27.62 -11.72 11.60
CA THR A 112 -27.80 -12.09 13.03
C THR A 112 -26.55 -12.69 13.69
N ARG A 113 -25.58 -13.19 12.91
CA ARG A 113 -24.30 -13.70 13.42
C ARG A 113 -23.17 -12.91 12.80
N LEU A 114 -22.47 -12.12 13.61
CA LEU A 114 -21.39 -11.24 13.17
C LEU A 114 -20.04 -11.80 13.65
N SER A 115 -19.46 -12.72 12.88
CA SER A 115 -18.12 -13.25 13.15
C SER A 115 -17.39 -13.58 11.86
N LEU A 116 -16.12 -13.21 11.76
CA LEU A 116 -15.31 -13.42 10.57
C LEU A 116 -14.28 -14.54 10.80
N ASP A 117 -14.19 -15.44 9.82
CA ASP A 117 -13.00 -16.28 9.61
C ASP A 117 -11.98 -15.42 8.83
N VAL A 118 -10.87 -15.08 9.48
CA VAL A 118 -9.84 -14.21 8.91
C VAL A 118 -8.61 -15.03 8.56
N LYS A 119 -8.18 -14.95 7.29
CA LYS A 119 -7.00 -15.68 6.79
C LYS A 119 -5.96 -14.71 6.25
N GLN A 120 -4.73 -14.84 6.74
CA GLN A 120 -3.58 -14.16 6.16
C GLN A 120 -3.00 -14.98 5.01
N ARG A 121 -2.73 -14.34 3.89
CA ARG A 121 -2.11 -15.00 2.73
C ARG A 121 -1.32 -14.00 1.91
N TRP A 122 -0.11 -14.38 1.54
CA TRP A 122 0.66 -13.72 0.49
C TRP A 122 0.01 -14.00 -0.86
N LEU A 123 -0.47 -12.95 -1.52
CA LEU A 123 -1.05 -13.06 -2.85
C LEU A 123 0.01 -12.68 -3.88
N SER A 124 0.35 -13.61 -4.77
CA SER A 124 1.13 -13.30 -5.97
C SER A 124 0.23 -12.48 -6.91
N THR A 125 0.60 -11.22 -7.17
CA THR A 125 -0.08 -10.42 -8.20
C THR A 125 0.55 -10.69 -9.56
N THR A 126 -0.29 -10.97 -10.56
CA THR A 126 0.15 -11.10 -11.97
C THR A 126 0.37 -9.73 -12.64
N GLN A 127 0.17 -8.63 -11.92
CA GLN A 127 0.17 -7.26 -12.45
C GLN A 127 1.42 -6.46 -12.05
N ALA A 128 2.41 -7.09 -11.43
CA ALA A 128 3.71 -6.48 -11.16
C ALA A 128 4.65 -6.61 -12.36
N PRO A 129 5.58 -5.65 -12.58
CA PRO A 129 5.75 -4.40 -11.82
C PRO A 129 4.74 -3.33 -12.25
N TYR A 130 4.41 -2.41 -11.34
CA TYR A 130 3.69 -1.15 -11.63
C TYR A 130 4.32 -0.03 -10.79
N ILE A 131 4.14 1.22 -11.22
CA ILE A 131 4.64 2.36 -10.44
C ILE A 131 3.70 2.59 -9.26
N SER A 132 4.28 2.71 -8.08
CA SER A 132 3.51 3.01 -6.89
C SER A 132 3.04 4.48 -6.86
N SER A 133 1.90 4.75 -6.21
CA SER A 133 1.30 6.10 -6.16
C SER A 133 2.20 7.15 -5.50
N LEU A 134 3.14 6.74 -4.65
CA LEU A 134 4.05 7.62 -3.92
C LEU A 134 5.33 7.98 -4.72
N SER A 135 5.55 7.36 -5.88
CA SER A 135 6.71 7.71 -6.69
C SER A 135 6.57 9.12 -7.25
N SER A 136 7.58 9.96 -7.00
CA SER A 136 7.67 11.28 -7.63
C SER A 136 7.65 11.15 -9.15
N ARG A 137 6.94 12.08 -9.81
CA ARG A 137 6.81 12.14 -11.27
C ARG A 137 7.51 13.39 -11.81
N GLY A 138 7.97 13.30 -13.05
CA GLY A 138 8.46 14.44 -13.80
C GLY A 138 7.35 15.42 -14.21
N PRO A 139 7.70 16.49 -14.95
CA PRO A 139 9.01 16.77 -15.53
C PRO A 139 10.04 17.31 -14.51
N ASN A 140 11.30 17.38 -14.92
CA ASN A 140 12.34 18.03 -14.11
C ASN A 140 12.02 19.53 -13.97
N LYS A 141 11.87 20.01 -12.73
CA LYS A 141 11.62 21.44 -12.46
C LYS A 141 12.80 22.35 -12.81
N ILE A 142 14.03 21.82 -12.86
CA ILE A 142 15.24 22.60 -13.17
C ILE A 142 15.47 22.70 -14.68
N ASN A 143 15.31 21.59 -15.41
CA ASN A 143 15.42 21.58 -16.86
C ASN A 143 14.35 20.65 -17.48
N PRO A 144 13.23 21.20 -17.95
CA PRO A 144 12.10 20.43 -18.48
C PRO A 144 12.45 19.54 -19.69
N HIS A 145 13.53 19.85 -20.43
CA HIS A 145 13.96 19.05 -21.57
C HIS A 145 14.69 17.75 -21.17
N ILE A 146 15.04 17.60 -19.89
CA ILE A 146 15.65 16.37 -19.36
C ILE A 146 14.57 15.59 -18.61
N LEU A 147 14.23 14.40 -19.11
CA LEU A 147 13.32 13.49 -18.43
C LEU A 147 13.90 13.10 -17.06
N LYS A 148 13.23 13.56 -16.00
CA LYS A 148 13.53 13.15 -14.63
C LYS A 148 12.74 11.89 -14.33
N ASN A 149 13.46 10.77 -14.27
CA ASN A 149 13.22 9.64 -13.37
C ASN A 149 14.27 8.53 -13.57
N CYS A 150 15.55 8.90 -13.52
CA CYS A 150 16.58 7.95 -13.14
C CYS A 150 16.85 8.16 -11.64
N CYS A 151 16.06 7.45 -10.83
CA CYS A 151 16.22 7.14 -9.40
C CYS A 151 16.42 8.27 -8.36
N ILE A 152 16.54 9.56 -8.70
CA ILE A 152 16.95 10.58 -7.70
C ILE A 152 16.20 11.90 -7.89
N GLN A 153 15.23 12.20 -7.01
CA GLN A 153 15.20 13.41 -6.16
C GLN A 153 13.94 13.49 -5.26
N LEU A 154 14.19 13.82 -3.98
CA LEU A 154 13.32 14.28 -2.89
C LEU A 154 12.65 13.24 -1.98
N PRO A 155 12.60 13.56 -0.66
CA PRO A 155 13.04 12.64 0.37
C PRO A 155 11.87 11.82 0.91
N ILE A 156 12.24 10.77 1.61
CA ILE A 156 11.42 9.98 2.54
C ILE A 156 10.89 8.63 1.97
N TRP A 157 10.46 8.48 0.71
CA TRP A 157 9.72 7.23 0.35
C TRP A 157 10.21 6.36 -0.84
N ASN A 158 11.19 6.78 -1.64
CA ASN A 158 11.84 5.90 -2.65
C ASN A 158 13.07 5.13 -2.12
N PHE A 159 13.27 5.12 -0.79
CA PHE A 159 14.43 4.51 -0.13
C PHE A 159 14.64 3.04 -0.49
N HIS A 160 13.57 2.30 -0.79
CA HIS A 160 13.69 0.88 -1.12
C HIS A 160 14.13 0.61 -2.56
N ALA A 161 13.86 1.51 -3.52
CA ALA A 161 14.22 1.28 -4.93
C ALA A 161 15.67 1.68 -5.25
N CYS A 162 16.16 2.77 -4.67
CA CYS A 162 17.52 3.27 -4.87
C CYS A 162 18.62 2.23 -4.60
N PRO A 163 18.65 1.50 -3.47
CA PRO A 163 19.70 0.51 -3.21
C PRO A 163 19.66 -0.67 -4.20
N HIS A 164 18.50 -1.00 -4.78
CA HIS A 164 18.42 -1.99 -5.86
C HIS A 164 19.05 -1.46 -7.16
N ALA A 165 18.83 -0.19 -7.49
CA ALA A 165 19.49 0.45 -8.63
C ALA A 165 21.00 0.57 -8.43
N THR A 166 21.44 0.93 -7.21
CA THR A 166 22.86 0.95 -6.83
C THR A 166 23.49 -0.44 -6.91
N GLY A 167 22.82 -1.47 -6.37
CA GLY A 167 23.29 -2.85 -6.47
C GLY A 167 23.37 -3.35 -7.92
N ALA A 168 22.39 -3.00 -8.76
CA ALA A 168 22.42 -3.31 -10.19
C ALA A 168 23.57 -2.60 -10.91
N ALA A 169 23.85 -1.34 -10.59
CA ALA A 169 24.97 -0.59 -11.14
C ALA A 169 26.31 -1.21 -10.73
N ALA A 170 26.50 -1.50 -9.45
CA ALA A 170 27.69 -2.16 -8.94
C ALA A 170 27.88 -3.55 -9.58
N TYR A 171 26.80 -4.30 -9.79
CA TYR A 171 26.84 -5.57 -10.48
C TYR A 171 27.36 -5.41 -11.92
N VAL A 172 26.82 -4.47 -12.70
CA VAL A 172 27.31 -4.20 -14.07
C VAL A 172 28.77 -3.74 -14.07
N GLU A 173 29.16 -2.91 -13.09
CA GLU A 173 30.53 -2.42 -12.92
C GLU A 173 31.54 -3.57 -12.71
N THR A 174 31.16 -4.66 -12.05
CA THR A 174 32.05 -5.83 -11.91
C THR A 174 32.44 -6.49 -13.23
N PHE A 175 31.58 -6.38 -14.26
CA PHE A 175 31.84 -6.91 -15.61
C PHE A 175 32.45 -5.85 -16.53
N HIS A 176 32.28 -4.56 -16.22
CA HIS A 176 32.82 -3.44 -16.99
C HIS A 176 33.52 -2.40 -16.11
N PRO A 177 34.67 -2.71 -15.50
CA PRO A 177 35.31 -1.82 -14.51
C PRO A 177 35.83 -0.49 -15.10
N LEU A 178 35.98 -0.42 -16.43
CA LEU A 178 36.47 0.76 -17.14
C LEU A 178 35.34 1.67 -17.66
N TRP A 179 34.08 1.27 -17.49
CA TRP A 179 32.96 2.09 -17.94
C TRP A 179 32.80 3.32 -17.06
N SER A 180 32.49 4.45 -17.71
CA SER A 180 32.10 5.65 -16.98
C SER A 180 30.76 5.46 -16.26
N PRO A 181 30.46 6.24 -15.21
CA PRO A 181 29.14 6.23 -14.58
C PRO A 181 27.99 6.50 -15.57
N ALA A 182 28.26 7.27 -16.62
CA ALA A 182 27.29 7.53 -17.69
C ALA A 182 27.04 6.29 -18.56
N ALA A 183 28.07 5.50 -18.87
CA ALA A 183 27.93 4.26 -19.63
C ALA A 183 27.14 3.19 -18.85
N ILE A 184 27.43 3.02 -17.56
CA ILE A 184 26.68 2.10 -16.67
C ILE A 184 25.20 2.52 -16.59
N LYS A 185 24.96 3.82 -16.41
CA LYS A 185 23.59 4.36 -16.41
C LYS A 185 22.89 4.13 -17.75
N SER A 186 23.57 4.37 -18.88
CA SER A 186 23.05 4.15 -20.23
C SER A 186 22.64 2.68 -20.41
N ALA A 187 23.52 1.74 -20.08
CA ALA A 187 23.27 0.31 -20.16
C ALA A 187 22.03 -0.13 -19.36
N LEU A 188 21.89 0.35 -18.12
CA LEU A 188 20.73 0.04 -17.27
C LEU A 188 19.42 0.63 -17.82
N MET A 189 19.49 1.81 -18.46
CA MET A 189 18.32 2.46 -19.05
C MET A 189 17.89 1.79 -20.35
N THR A 190 18.81 1.55 -21.29
CA THR A 190 18.48 1.00 -22.62
C THR A 190 18.03 -0.46 -22.58
N THR A 191 18.45 -1.21 -21.56
CA THR A 191 18.08 -2.62 -21.38
C THR A 191 16.86 -2.83 -20.49
N GLY A 192 16.30 -1.76 -19.92
CA GLY A 192 15.11 -1.77 -19.08
C GLY A 192 13.86 -2.30 -19.80
N LYS A 193 12.99 -2.99 -19.06
CA LYS A 193 11.70 -3.48 -19.58
C LYS A 193 10.62 -2.44 -19.34
N ARG A 194 9.84 -2.11 -20.37
CA ARG A 194 8.69 -1.20 -20.23
C ARG A 194 7.68 -1.75 -19.22
N ILE A 195 7.21 -0.88 -18.34
CA ILE A 195 6.19 -1.20 -17.34
C ILE A 195 4.80 -0.92 -17.94
N GLN A 196 3.86 -1.85 -17.82
CA GLN A 196 2.48 -1.63 -18.25
C GLN A 196 1.71 -0.85 -17.17
N SER A 197 1.29 0.38 -17.48
CA SER A 197 0.41 1.17 -16.62
C SER A 197 -1.04 0.67 -16.76
N LYS A 198 -1.36 -0.49 -16.17
CA LYS A 198 -2.72 -1.07 -16.28
C LYS A 198 -3.72 -0.51 -15.25
N TYR A 199 -3.25 0.18 -14.22
CA TYR A 199 -4.13 0.92 -13.32
C TYR A 199 -4.25 2.38 -13.79
N PRO A 200 -5.49 2.93 -13.93
CA PRO A 200 -5.65 4.36 -13.79
C PRO A 200 -5.28 4.66 -12.34
N MET A 201 -4.01 5.03 -12.12
CA MET A 201 -3.63 5.74 -10.91
C MET A 201 -4.65 6.86 -10.75
N GLY A 202 -5.20 7.09 -9.56
CA GLY A 202 -6.38 7.94 -9.29
C GLY A 202 -6.29 9.43 -9.65
N VAL A 203 -5.50 9.78 -10.65
CA VAL A 203 -5.50 11.02 -11.40
C VAL A 203 -6.04 10.67 -12.78
N ASN A 204 -7.02 11.42 -13.27
CA ASN A 204 -7.47 11.36 -14.67
C ASN A 204 -6.32 11.75 -15.61
N ASP A 205 -5.31 10.90 -15.76
CA ASP A 205 -4.18 11.08 -16.68
C ASP A 205 -4.57 10.41 -18.00
N SER A 206 -5.54 11.05 -18.68
CA SER A 206 -5.75 10.92 -20.13
C SER A 206 -4.54 11.42 -20.93
N ASN A 207 -3.53 11.97 -20.26
CA ASN A 207 -2.29 12.43 -20.83
C ASN A 207 -1.20 11.38 -20.56
N ASN A 208 -0.47 11.03 -21.60
CA ASN A 208 0.55 10.00 -21.74
C ASN A 208 1.78 10.19 -20.80
N GLN A 209 1.57 10.30 -19.47
CA GLN A 209 2.56 10.57 -18.43
C GLN A 209 3.44 9.35 -18.07
N ASN A 210 3.28 8.24 -18.81
CA ASN A 210 3.96 6.97 -18.57
C ASN A 210 5.50 7.13 -18.50
N GLY A 211 6.09 7.89 -19.42
CA GLY A 211 7.55 8.15 -19.45
C GLY A 211 8.05 9.07 -18.34
N LEU A 212 7.17 9.91 -17.78
CA LEU A 212 7.48 10.82 -16.67
C LEU A 212 7.34 10.14 -15.30
N ALA A 213 6.82 8.92 -15.27
CA ALA A 213 6.61 8.16 -14.06
C ALA A 213 7.64 7.02 -13.90
N PHE A 214 7.88 6.19 -14.93
CA PHE A 214 8.84 5.04 -14.84
C PHE A 214 10.13 5.23 -15.65
N GLY A 215 10.31 6.37 -16.34
CA GLY A 215 11.51 6.61 -17.16
C GLY A 215 11.70 5.53 -18.23
N ALA A 216 12.87 4.88 -18.22
CA ALA A 216 13.21 3.82 -19.17
C ALA A 216 12.57 2.44 -18.84
N GLY A 217 11.90 2.33 -17.68
CA GLY A 217 11.20 1.12 -17.25
C GLY A 217 11.90 0.37 -16.12
N ASN A 218 11.54 -0.90 -15.93
CA ASN A 218 12.08 -1.76 -14.89
C ASN A 218 13.48 -2.27 -15.26
N ILE A 219 14.46 -2.08 -14.39
CA ILE A 219 15.88 -2.43 -14.64
C ILE A 219 16.02 -3.94 -14.87
N ASN A 220 16.90 -4.31 -15.80
CA ASN A 220 17.25 -5.70 -16.08
C ASN A 220 18.78 -5.90 -16.00
N PRO A 221 19.33 -6.19 -14.81
CA PRO A 221 20.77 -6.24 -14.61
C PRO A 221 21.48 -7.29 -15.47
N LEU A 222 20.83 -8.43 -15.75
CA LEU A 222 21.39 -9.49 -16.60
C LEU A 222 21.60 -9.04 -18.04
N LYS A 223 20.67 -8.23 -18.57
CA LYS A 223 20.80 -7.69 -19.93
C LYS A 223 21.72 -6.47 -19.97
N ALA A 224 21.84 -5.73 -18.87
CA ALA A 224 22.70 -4.55 -18.77
C ALA A 224 24.20 -4.85 -18.81
N ILE A 225 24.62 -6.12 -18.63
CA ILE A 225 26.02 -6.53 -18.85
C ILE A 225 26.39 -6.43 -20.34
N ASP A 226 25.47 -6.72 -21.25
CA ASP A 226 25.74 -6.60 -22.69
C ASP A 226 24.60 -5.80 -23.35
N PRO A 227 24.63 -4.46 -23.21
CA PRO A 227 23.61 -3.59 -23.77
C PRO A 227 23.76 -3.42 -25.29
N GLY A 228 24.84 -3.92 -25.89
CA GLY A 228 25.26 -3.66 -27.27
C GLY A 228 25.82 -2.25 -27.50
N LEU A 229 25.12 -1.22 -27.02
CA LEU A 229 25.52 0.19 -27.10
C LEU A 229 25.30 0.91 -25.78
N VAL A 230 26.20 1.84 -25.46
CA VAL A 230 26.15 2.73 -24.28
C VAL A 230 26.36 4.18 -24.67
#